data_AF-A0AA39M658-F1
#
_entry.id   AF-A0AA39M658-F1
#
_cell.length_a   1.000
_cell.length_b   1.000
_cell.length_c   1.000
_cell.angle_alpha   90.00
_cell.angle_beta   90.00
_cell.angle_gamma   90.00
#
_symmetry.space_group_name_H-M   'P 1'
#
loop_
_entity.id
_entity.type
_entity.pdbx_description
1 polymer ?
#
loop_
_entity_poly.entity_id
_entity_poly.type
_entity_poly.pdbx_seq_one_letter_code
_entity_poly.pdbx_strand_id
1 'polypeptide(L)'
;MTLEIVAQMQHRVSTKPLDKVAGLVYLLRTHSIPIYDAEQSEVDAWEVLMEAMVPWNRAELFFYYPEPGSGKKRWRPLSFLICILGRERLVRRRIQTPTGTKVTVFSQQMCGV
;
A
#
# COMPACT_ATOMS: atom_id res chain seq x y z
N MET A 1 8.40 4.93 7.35
CA MET A 1 9.34 4.63 6.24
C MET A 1 8.64 3.85 5.12
N THR A 2 7.74 2.93 5.47
CA THR A 2 6.96 2.09 4.55
C THR A 2 6.14 2.90 3.52
N LEU A 3 5.52 4.01 3.95
CA LEU A 3 4.71 4.85 3.04
C LEU A 3 5.52 5.58 1.97
N GLU A 4 6.74 6.03 2.29
CA GLU A 4 7.57 6.73 1.31
C GLU A 4 8.00 5.78 0.20
N ILE A 5 8.37 4.55 0.56
CA ILE A 5 8.66 3.46 -0.36
C ILE A 5 7.46 3.19 -1.28
N VAL A 6 6.26 3.11 -0.71
CA VAL A 6 5.03 2.86 -1.47
C VAL A 6 4.73 4.01 -2.43
N ALA A 7 4.85 5.26 -1.98
CA ALA A 7 4.67 6.44 -2.82
C ALA A 7 5.69 6.48 -3.98
N GLN A 8 6.95 6.07 -3.73
CA GLN A 8 7.96 5.96 -4.78
C GLN A 8 7.62 4.85 -5.78
N MET A 9 7.09 3.71 -5.32
CA MET A 9 6.66 2.61 -6.19
C MET A 9 5.43 2.96 -7.04
N GLN A 10 4.54 3.84 -6.57
CA GLN A 10 3.40 4.33 -7.36
C GLN A 10 3.85 5.02 -8.66
N HIS A 11 4.96 5.75 -8.61
CA HIS A 11 5.48 6.50 -9.75
C HIS A 11 6.30 5.66 -10.73
N ARG A 12 6.66 4.43 -10.38
CA ARG A 12 7.45 3.57 -11.26
C ARG A 12 6.56 2.91 -12.31
N VAL A 13 7.05 2.90 -13.54
CA VAL A 13 6.46 2.12 -14.63
C VAL A 13 6.90 0.67 -14.47
N SER A 14 5.95 -0.26 -14.60
CA SER A 14 6.17 -1.69 -14.44
C SER A 14 5.50 -2.43 -15.60
N THR A 15 6.17 -3.44 -16.15
CA THR A 15 5.66 -4.20 -17.30
C THR A 15 4.46 -5.04 -16.89
N LYS A 16 4.52 -5.64 -15.70
CA LYS A 16 3.39 -6.31 -15.04
C LYS A 16 3.05 -5.56 -13.76
N PRO A 17 1.77 -5.43 -13.40
CA PRO A 17 1.40 -4.83 -12.12
C PRO A 17 1.98 -5.62 -10.92
N LEU A 18 2.14 -6.93 -11.08
CA LEU A 18 2.82 -7.82 -10.14
C LEU A 18 4.27 -7.40 -9.82
N ASP A 19 5.03 -6.86 -10.78
CA ASP A 19 6.42 -6.47 -10.49
C ASP A 19 6.50 -5.28 -9.51
N LYS A 20 5.43 -4.48 -9.39
CA LYS A 20 5.35 -3.46 -8.35
C LYS A 20 5.22 -4.08 -6.96
N VAL A 21 4.48 -5.17 -6.82
CA VAL A 21 4.39 -5.95 -5.56
C VAL A 21 5.72 -6.60 -5.25
N ALA A 22 6.37 -7.22 -6.24
CA ALA A 22 7.69 -7.83 -6.08
C ALA A 22 8.76 -6.79 -5.68
N GLY A 23 8.74 -5.60 -6.27
CA GLY A 23 9.65 -4.51 -5.91
C GLY A 23 9.50 -4.03 -4.47
N LEU A 24 8.29 -4.13 -3.89
CA LEU A 24 8.05 -3.79 -2.49
C LEU A 24 8.69 -4.79 -1.53
N VAL A 25 8.77 -6.07 -1.88
CA VAL A 25 9.47 -7.09 -1.08
C VAL A 25 10.89 -6.62 -0.75
N TYR A 26 11.61 -6.18 -1.78
CA TYR A 26 12.99 -5.73 -1.63
C TYR A 26 13.12 -4.48 -0.74
N LEU A 27 12.18 -3.55 -0.86
CA LEU A 27 12.22 -2.26 -0.17
C LEU A 27 11.71 -2.35 1.28
N LEU A 28 10.76 -3.24 1.58
CA LEU A 28 10.10 -3.34 2.88
C LEU A 28 10.81 -4.26 3.87
N ARG A 29 12.01 -4.77 3.53
CA ARG A 29 12.86 -5.62 4.38
C ARG A 29 12.06 -6.75 5.02
N THR A 30 11.39 -7.55 4.20
CA THR A 30 10.64 -8.72 4.64
C THR A 30 11.54 -9.75 5.34
N HIS A 31 10.99 -10.52 6.27
CA HIS A 31 11.75 -11.58 6.97
C HIS A 31 12.13 -12.72 6.03
N SER A 32 11.32 -12.95 5.01
CA SER A 32 11.53 -13.90 3.93
C SER A 32 11.21 -13.23 2.61
N ILE A 33 11.91 -13.61 1.54
CA ILE A 33 11.60 -13.17 0.18
C ILE A 33 10.56 -14.15 -0.38
N PRO A 34 9.30 -13.73 -0.61
CA PRO A 34 8.31 -14.57 -1.26
C PRO A 34 8.79 -15.04 -2.62
N ILE A 35 8.41 -16.26 -3.01
CA ILE A 35 8.70 -16.77 -4.35
C ILE A 35 7.90 -15.95 -5.35
N TYR A 36 8.59 -15.45 -6.38
CA TYR A 36 7.94 -14.75 -7.48
C TYR A 36 7.34 -15.77 -8.45
N ASP A 37 6.01 -15.80 -8.53
CA ASP A 37 5.28 -16.59 -9.52
C ASP A 37 4.53 -15.65 -10.47
N ALA A 38 4.90 -15.69 -11.75
CA ALA A 38 4.35 -14.82 -12.78
C ALA A 38 2.89 -15.14 -13.15
N GLU A 39 2.39 -16.31 -12.76
CA GLU A 39 0.99 -16.72 -12.95
C GLU A 39 0.11 -16.39 -11.74
N GLN A 40 0.72 -16.03 -10.60
CA GLN A 40 0.02 -15.66 -9.38
C GLN A 40 -0.72 -14.32 -9.55
N SER A 41 -1.92 -14.22 -8.96
CA SER A 41 -2.67 -12.97 -8.98
C SER A 41 -2.00 -11.90 -8.11
N GLU A 42 -2.22 -10.62 -8.47
CA GLU A 42 -1.72 -9.47 -7.71
C GLU A 42 -2.19 -9.49 -6.25
N VAL A 43 -3.39 -10.03 -6.00
CA VAL A 43 -3.99 -10.13 -4.66
C VAL A 43 -3.30 -11.22 -3.85
N ASP A 44 -3.07 -12.38 -4.45
CA ASP A 44 -2.44 -13.52 -3.77
C ASP A 44 -0.97 -13.19 -3.46
N ALA A 45 -0.24 -12.61 -4.40
CA ALA A 45 1.15 -12.19 -4.19
C ALA A 45 1.27 -11.12 -3.09
N TRP A 46 0.29 -10.22 -3.01
CA TRP A 46 0.22 -9.22 -1.96
C TRP A 46 -0.11 -9.82 -0.58
N GLU A 47 -0.97 -10.82 -0.51
CA GLU A 47 -1.28 -11.54 0.73
C GLU A 47 -0.03 -12.24 1.28
N VAL A 48 0.73 -12.93 0.42
CA VAL A 48 2.02 -13.56 0.81
C VAL A 48 3.03 -12.51 1.27
N LEU A 49 3.11 -11.34 0.62
CA LEU A 49 3.96 -10.24 1.06
C LEU A 49 3.56 -9.72 2.46
N MET A 50 2.26 -9.55 2.73
CA MET A 50 1.76 -9.10 4.04
C MET A 50 2.06 -10.11 5.15
N GLU A 51 2.11 -11.39 4.83
CA GLU A 51 2.55 -12.44 5.77
C GLU A 51 4.06 -12.37 6.03
N ALA A 52 4.87 -12.17 4.99
CA ALA A 52 6.33 -12.09 5.09
C ALA A 52 6.86 -10.76 5.70
N MET A 53 6.02 -9.73 5.76
CA MET A 53 6.39 -8.39 6.23
C MET A 53 6.59 -8.34 7.76
N VAL A 54 7.57 -7.55 8.19
CA VAL A 54 7.82 -7.28 9.61
C VAL A 54 6.55 -6.71 10.26
N PRO A 55 6.16 -7.17 11.47
CA PRO A 55 4.94 -6.72 12.14
C PRO A 55 4.82 -5.20 12.28
N TRP A 56 5.95 -4.49 12.46
CA TRP A 56 5.98 -3.04 12.56
C TRP A 56 5.59 -2.33 11.27
N ASN A 57 6.15 -2.77 10.13
CA ASN A 57 5.81 -2.21 8.82
C ASN A 57 4.36 -2.50 8.46
N ARG A 58 3.88 -3.70 8.80
CA ARG A 58 2.48 -4.09 8.64
C ARG A 58 1.54 -3.23 9.49
N ALA A 59 1.91 -2.92 10.73
CA ALA A 59 1.16 -2.01 11.59
C ALA A 59 1.13 -0.57 11.04
N GLU A 60 2.26 -0.08 10.49
CA GLU A 60 2.33 1.23 9.81
C GLU A 60 1.31 1.27 8.65
N LEU A 61 1.26 0.23 7.81
CA LEU A 61 0.27 0.10 6.74
C LEU A 61 -1.17 0.13 7.24
N PHE A 62 -1.49 -0.67 8.26
CA PHE A 62 -2.83 -0.74 8.83
C PHE A 62 -3.30 0.58 9.44
N PHE A 63 -2.37 1.36 10.02
CA PHE A 63 -2.69 2.65 10.60
C PHE A 63 -3.09 3.70 9.54
N TYR A 64 -2.43 3.68 8.37
CA TYR A 64 -2.67 4.67 7.32
C TYR A 64 -3.78 4.29 6.32
N TYR A 65 -4.17 3.01 6.29
CA TYR A 65 -5.22 2.51 5.40
C TYR A 65 -6.37 1.87 6.19
N PRO A 66 -6.98 2.56 7.16
CA PRO A 66 -7.99 1.95 8.04
C PRO A 66 -9.29 1.55 7.31
N GLU A 67 -9.47 1.99 6.05
CA GLU A 67 -10.70 1.80 5.31
C GLU A 67 -10.91 0.32 4.90
N PRO A 68 -12.05 -0.28 5.30
CA PRO A 68 -12.44 -1.59 4.82
C PRO A 68 -12.77 -1.51 3.32
N GLY A 69 -12.28 -2.47 2.54
CA GLY A 69 -12.70 -2.63 1.15
C GLY A 69 -14.22 -2.79 1.04
N SER A 70 -14.79 -2.44 -0.11
CA SER A 70 -16.24 -2.31 -0.39
C SER A 70 -17.08 -3.57 -0.08
N GLY A 71 -17.31 -3.85 1.20
CA GLY A 71 -18.01 -5.02 1.70
C GLY A 71 -18.31 -4.94 3.19
N LYS A 72 -19.28 -5.74 3.64
CA LYS A 72 -19.67 -5.84 5.06
C LYS A 72 -18.50 -6.40 5.89
N LYS A 73 -17.70 -5.52 6.48
CA LYS A 73 -16.73 -5.83 7.55
C LYS A 73 -15.60 -6.80 7.19
N ARG A 74 -14.95 -6.65 6.03
CA ARG A 74 -13.65 -7.30 5.81
C ARG A 74 -12.61 -6.26 5.43
N TRP A 75 -11.59 -6.14 6.28
CA TRP A 75 -10.30 -5.59 5.84
C TRP A 75 -9.90 -6.39 4.59
N ARG A 76 -9.88 -5.74 3.43
CA ARG A 76 -9.38 -6.36 2.21
C ARG A 76 -8.05 -5.68 1.90
N PRO A 77 -6.99 -6.46 1.66
CA PRO A 77 -5.69 -5.94 1.20
C PRO A 77 -5.77 -5.12 -0.11
N LEU A 78 -6.94 -5.11 -0.75
CA LEU A 78 -7.22 -4.57 -2.07
C LEU A 78 -7.07 -3.05 -2.17
N SER A 79 -7.43 -2.25 -1.16
CA SER A 79 -7.29 -0.78 -1.22
C SER A 79 -5.82 -0.36 -1.32
N PHE A 80 -4.95 -1.04 -0.56
CA PHE A 80 -3.51 -0.83 -0.62
C PHE A 80 -2.92 -1.26 -1.97
N LEU A 81 -3.36 -2.42 -2.47
CA LEU A 81 -2.98 -2.92 -3.79
C LEU A 81 -3.42 -1.94 -4.90
N ILE A 82 -4.66 -1.46 -4.89
CA ILE A 82 -5.19 -0.46 -5.83
C ILE A 82 -4.31 0.81 -5.82
N CYS A 83 -3.92 1.30 -4.64
CA CYS A 83 -2.98 2.41 -4.49
C CYS A 83 -1.62 2.13 -5.14
N ILE A 84 -0.98 0.99 -4.87
CA ILE A 84 0.34 0.63 -5.44
C ILE A 84 0.28 0.48 -6.96
N LEU A 85 -0.78 -0.14 -7.47
CA LEU A 85 -0.95 -0.36 -8.90
C LEU A 85 -1.19 0.96 -9.66
N GLY A 86 -1.41 2.07 -8.96
CA GLY A 86 -1.65 3.40 -9.51
C GLY A 86 -3.10 3.68 -9.84
N ARG A 87 -4.03 2.85 -9.35
CA ARG A 87 -5.48 3.03 -9.51
C ARG A 87 -6.06 4.03 -8.50
N GLU A 88 -5.32 4.29 -7.42
CA GLU A 88 -5.56 5.37 -6.45
C GLU A 88 -4.25 6.09 -6.13
N ARG A 89 -4.33 7.34 -5.67
CA ARG A 89 -3.16 8.14 -5.30
C ARG A 89 -3.17 8.51 -3.82
N LEU A 90 -2.02 8.36 -3.17
CA LEU A 90 -1.78 8.93 -1.85
C LEU A 90 -1.47 10.42 -2.00
N VAL A 91 -2.32 11.28 -1.43
CA VAL A 91 -2.11 12.72 -1.38
C VAL A 91 -1.78 13.12 0.05
N ARG A 92 -0.59 13.69 0.22
CA ARG A 92 -0.20 14.32 1.49
C ARG A 92 -0.99 15.61 1.66
N ARG A 93 -1.97 15.63 2.56
CA ARG A 93 -2.73 16.82 2.91
C ARG A 93 -2.29 17.35 4.27
N ARG A 94 -2.16 18.66 4.37
CA ARG A 94 -1.95 19.35 5.64
C ARG A 94 -3.33 19.80 6.13
N ILE A 95 -3.81 19.20 7.19
CA ILE A 95 -5.08 19.58 7.84
C ILE A 95 -4.77 20.41 9.08
N GLN A 96 -5.66 21.33 9.40
CA GLN A 96 -5.54 22.18 10.57
C GLN A 96 -6.59 21.71 11.59
N THR A 97 -6.13 21.33 12.78
CA THR A 97 -7.03 20.89 13.86
C THR A 97 -7.77 22.09 14.44
N PRO A 98 -8.88 21.87 15.18
CA PRO A 98 -9.63 22.93 15.85
C PRO A 98 -8.75 23.74 16.84
N THR A 99 -7.69 23.13 17.35
CA THR A 99 -6.68 23.74 18.22
C THR A 99 -5.60 24.51 17.47
N GLY A 100 -5.69 24.65 16.15
CA GLY A 100 -4.73 25.35 15.29
C GLY A 100 -3.48 24.54 14.91
N THR A 101 -3.38 23.28 15.36
CA THR A 101 -2.23 22.42 15.08
C THR A 101 -2.27 21.92 13.64
N LYS A 102 -1.19 22.12 12.88
CA LYS A 102 -1.07 21.59 11.52
C LYS A 102 -0.62 20.14 11.59
N VAL A 103 -1.52 19.23 11.28
CA VAL A 103 -1.22 17.80 11.19
C VAL A 103 -1.11 17.44 9.72
N THR A 104 -0.08 16.65 9.39
CA THR A 104 0.07 16.13 8.04
C THR A 104 -0.56 14.74 8.00
N VAL A 105 -1.58 14.59 7.17
CA VAL A 105 -2.29 13.32 6.97
C VAL A 105 -2.14 12.90 5.51
N PHE A 106 -2.13 11.59 5.29
CA PHE A 106 -2.22 11.03 3.95
C PHE A 106 -3.68 10.70 3.67
N SER A 107 -4.20 11.20 2.56
CA SER A 107 -5.57 10.95 2.10
C SER A 107 -5.50 10.20 0.78
N GLN A 108 -6.30 9.13 0.67
CA GLN A 108 -6.48 8.40 -0.58
C GLN A 108 -7.42 9.20 -1.48
N GLN A 109 -7.06 9.33 -2.75
CA GLN A 109 -7.87 10.00 -3.75
C GLN A 109 -7.89 9.10 -5.00
N MET A 110 -9.08 8.75 -5.46
CA MET A 110 -9.27 7.98 -6.70
C MET A 110 -8.55 8.69 -7.84
N CYS A 111 -7.72 7.97 -8.61
CA CYS A 111 -7.26 8.49 -9.89
C CYS A 111 -8.52 8.60 -10.77
N GLY A 112 -8.86 9.81 -11.19
CA GLY A 112 -10.07 10.07 -12.00
C GLY A 112 -10.10 9.22 -13.27
N VAL A 113 -11.31 8.79 -13.63
CA VAL A 113 -11.68 8.34 -14.98
C VAL A 113 -11.57 9.52 -15.94
#